data_AF-A0A537GNW2-F1
#
_entry.id   AF-A0A537GNW2-F1
#
_cell.length_a   1.000
_cell.length_b   1.000
_cell.length_c   1.000
_cell.angle_alpha   90.00
_cell.angle_beta   90.00
_cell.angle_gamma   90.00
#
_symmetry.space_group_name_H-M   'P 1'
#
loop_
_entity.id
_entity.type
_entity.pdbx_description
1 polymer ?
#
loop_
_entity_poly.entity_id
_entity_poly.type
_entity_poly.pdbx_seq_one_letter_code
_entity_poly.pdbx_strand_id
1 'polypeptide(L)'
;MAVHSNNVTVPEAVRQILTRNYPIYQCLKMKLTNFHAIAEYIQPQVQELTGRKTTINTLVVAIKRFSDTLGETKTLDTAKALANLRISLSGDVADVTVKVRRPDIPKILQELSELGAELSDFPNIFPLTNSIKIILPSHDYDLIKTKLRHLNIIDAQNRVAKLSLFLPMDAWNTPGIASYITELLYRNGVNIIDAFLGHGDIVIVVNEPDGHVAYDVLRREVRPSP
;
A
#
# COMPACT_ATOMS: atom_id res chain seq x y z
N MET A 1 -15.95 24.86 -27.79
CA MET A 1 -15.71 25.81 -26.68
C MET A 1 -15.71 25.03 -25.39
N ALA A 2 -14.53 24.77 -24.81
CA ALA A 2 -14.40 24.17 -23.50
C ALA A 2 -13.85 25.24 -22.54
N VAL A 3 -14.63 25.51 -21.50
CA VAL A 3 -14.33 26.49 -20.45
C VAL A 3 -13.21 25.90 -19.59
N HIS A 4 -11.96 26.28 -19.85
CA HIS A 4 -10.86 26.03 -18.91
C HIS A 4 -10.88 27.12 -17.84
N SER A 5 -11.12 26.72 -16.61
CA SER A 5 -11.18 27.56 -15.42
C SER A 5 -9.83 28.25 -15.17
N ASN A 6 -9.64 29.44 -15.74
CA ASN A 6 -8.36 30.15 -15.80
C ASN A 6 -7.96 30.88 -14.50
N ASN A 7 -8.28 30.31 -13.33
CA ASN A 7 -8.21 31.00 -12.03
C ASN A 7 -7.18 30.40 -11.05
N VAL A 8 -6.36 29.46 -11.49
CA VAL A 8 -5.32 28.87 -10.64
C VAL A 8 -4.12 29.82 -10.57
N THR A 9 -3.75 30.27 -9.37
CA THR A 9 -2.57 31.12 -9.18
C THR A 9 -1.28 30.30 -9.32
N VAL A 10 -0.15 30.95 -9.60
CA VAL A 10 1.16 30.26 -9.69
C VAL A 10 1.49 29.48 -8.40
N PRO A 11 1.36 30.05 -7.18
CA PRO A 11 1.57 29.29 -5.96
C PRO A 11 0.62 28.09 -5.80
N GLU A 12 -0.64 28.25 -6.20
CA GLU A 12 -1.64 27.17 -6.18
C GLU A 12 -1.25 26.04 -7.14
N ALA A 13 -0.87 26.37 -8.38
CA ALA A 13 -0.42 25.39 -9.37
C ALA A 13 0.83 24.65 -8.89
N VAL A 14 1.82 25.37 -8.34
CA VAL A 14 3.02 24.77 -7.73
C VAL A 14 2.63 23.80 -6.61
N ARG A 15 1.72 24.19 -5.70
CA ARG A 15 1.25 23.28 -4.65
C ARG A 15 0.60 22.03 -5.23
N GLN A 16 -0.31 22.18 -6.21
CA GLN A 16 -1.04 21.06 -6.80
C GLN A 16 -0.11 20.08 -7.51
N ILE A 17 0.84 20.57 -8.30
CA ILE A 17 1.81 19.75 -9.02
C ILE A 17 2.70 18.99 -8.04
N LEU A 18 3.27 19.70 -7.06
CA LEU A 18 4.24 19.12 -6.13
C LEU A 18 3.58 18.15 -5.15
N THR A 19 2.35 18.41 -4.70
CA THR A 19 1.62 17.49 -3.82
C THR A 19 1.29 16.17 -4.54
N ARG A 20 1.08 16.21 -5.86
CA ARG A 20 0.81 15.01 -6.67
C ARG A 20 2.08 14.21 -6.99
N ASN A 21 3.24 14.85 -7.01
CA ASN A 21 4.51 14.17 -7.22
C ASN A 21 5.09 13.71 -5.87
N TYR A 22 4.72 12.50 -5.43
CA TYR A 22 5.10 11.98 -4.12
C TYR A 22 6.62 12.01 -3.86
N PRO A 23 7.52 11.57 -4.76
CA PRO A 23 8.96 11.66 -4.54
C PRO A 23 9.45 13.10 -4.28
N ILE A 24 9.04 14.07 -5.11
CA ILE A 24 9.44 15.47 -4.94
C ILE A 24 8.85 16.04 -3.63
N TYR A 25 7.60 15.71 -3.31
CA TYR A 25 6.95 16.13 -2.07
C TYR A 25 7.71 15.67 -0.83
N GLN A 26 8.15 14.41 -0.77
CA GLN A 26 8.94 13.91 0.35
C GLN A 26 10.28 14.64 0.46
N CYS A 27 10.99 14.84 -0.66
CA CYS A 27 12.27 15.55 -0.64
C CYS A 27 12.09 17.03 -0.22
N LEU A 28 10.99 17.69 -0.60
CA LEU A 28 10.66 19.06 -0.18
C LEU A 28 10.39 19.13 1.33
N LYS A 29 9.72 18.12 1.87
CA LYS A 29 9.42 17.98 3.30
C LYS A 29 10.70 17.74 4.12
N MET A 30 11.64 16.95 3.60
CA MET A 30 12.94 16.67 4.21
C MET A 30 13.99 17.77 3.98
N LYS A 31 13.66 18.84 3.23
CA LYS A 31 14.59 19.91 2.82
C LYS A 31 15.82 19.39 2.02
N LEU A 32 15.68 18.28 1.29
CA LEU A 32 16.73 17.63 0.50
C LEU A 32 16.67 17.97 -0.99
N THR A 33 16.26 19.19 -1.36
CA THR A 33 15.98 19.53 -2.77
C THR A 33 16.70 20.77 -3.26
N ASN A 34 17.13 20.72 -4.52
CA ASN A 34 17.49 21.92 -5.28
C ASN A 34 16.20 22.53 -5.88
N PHE A 35 15.74 23.64 -5.31
CA PHE A 35 14.52 24.30 -5.79
C PHE A 35 14.64 24.81 -7.24
N HIS A 36 15.84 25.09 -7.76
CA HIS A 36 16.01 25.48 -9.16
C HIS A 36 15.70 24.32 -10.11
N ALA A 37 16.24 23.14 -9.83
CA ALA A 37 15.97 21.95 -10.65
C ALA A 37 14.48 21.58 -10.64
N ILE A 38 13.82 21.70 -9.48
CA ILE A 38 12.36 21.49 -9.39
C ILE A 38 11.61 22.55 -10.20
N ALA A 39 12.03 23.82 -10.13
CA ALA A 39 11.40 24.91 -10.87
C ALA A 39 11.47 24.66 -12.40
N GLU A 40 12.63 24.25 -12.92
CA GLU A 40 12.79 23.90 -14.34
C GLU A 40 11.89 22.72 -14.72
N TYR A 41 11.84 21.69 -13.88
CA TYR A 41 11.04 20.50 -14.10
C TYR A 41 9.52 20.80 -14.17
N ILE A 42 8.99 21.62 -13.25
CA ILE A 42 7.55 21.89 -13.18
C ILE A 42 7.09 23.09 -14.01
N GLN A 43 8.01 23.91 -14.55
CA GLN A 43 7.67 25.14 -15.27
C GLN A 43 6.66 24.90 -16.41
N PRO A 44 6.83 23.89 -17.30
CA PRO A 44 5.87 23.66 -18.38
C PRO A 44 4.46 23.38 -17.85
N GLN A 45 4.36 22.56 -16.79
CA GLN A 45 3.09 22.18 -16.17
C GLN A 45 2.42 23.37 -15.50
N VAL A 46 3.18 24.25 -14.83
CA VAL A 46 2.64 25.48 -14.23
C VAL A 46 2.11 26.42 -15.30
N GLN A 47 2.83 26.57 -16.42
CA GLN A 47 2.41 27.44 -17.51
C GLN A 47 1.14 26.92 -18.19
N GLU A 48 1.04 25.61 -18.38
CA GLU A 48 -0.16 24.93 -18.89
C GLU A 48 -1.36 25.13 -17.96
N LEU A 49 -1.19 24.89 -16.65
CA LEU A 49 -2.27 25.00 -15.65
C LEU A 49 -2.75 26.43 -15.41
N THR A 50 -1.87 27.41 -15.50
CA THR A 50 -2.19 28.81 -15.16
C THR A 50 -2.45 29.69 -16.37
N GLY A 51 -2.08 29.24 -17.59
CA GLY A 51 -2.09 30.04 -18.81
C GLY A 51 -1.10 31.22 -18.79
N ARG A 52 -0.19 31.27 -17.81
CA ARG A 52 0.73 32.39 -17.58
C ARG A 52 2.17 31.94 -17.77
N LYS A 53 2.97 32.77 -18.44
CA LYS A 53 4.43 32.61 -18.43
C LYS A 53 4.97 32.88 -17.02
N THR A 54 5.81 31.98 -16.54
CA THR A 54 6.43 32.05 -15.21
C THR A 54 7.94 31.95 -15.32
N THR A 55 8.66 32.74 -14.55
CA THR A 55 10.14 32.65 -14.48
C THR A 55 10.57 31.60 -13.47
N ILE A 56 11.77 31.02 -13.66
CA ILE A 56 12.36 30.08 -12.71
C ILE A 56 12.44 30.68 -11.30
N ASN A 57 12.87 31.94 -11.16
CA ASN A 57 12.96 32.61 -9.86
C ASN A 57 11.60 32.73 -9.16
N THR A 58 10.53 33.05 -9.92
CA THR A 58 9.16 33.09 -9.38
C THR A 58 8.75 31.71 -8.84
N LEU A 59 9.09 30.64 -9.58
CA LEU A 59 8.80 29.28 -9.17
C LEU A 59 9.62 28.88 -7.94
N VAL A 60 10.92 29.18 -7.89
CA VAL A 60 11.79 28.90 -6.72
C VAL A 60 11.20 29.52 -5.45
N VAL A 61 10.74 30.77 -5.51
CA VAL A 61 10.11 31.43 -4.35
C VAL A 61 8.82 30.73 -3.95
N ALA A 62 7.97 30.36 -4.91
CA ALA A 62 6.73 29.64 -4.64
C ALA A 62 6.99 28.24 -4.04
N ILE A 63 7.95 27.50 -4.59
CA ILE A 63 8.39 26.17 -4.11
C ILE A 63 8.93 26.28 -2.69
N LYS A 64 9.80 27.26 -2.42
CA LYS A 64 10.37 27.50 -1.08
C LYS A 64 9.26 27.77 -0.06
N ARG A 65 8.36 28.72 -0.36
CA ARG A 65 7.21 29.04 0.51
C ARG A 65 6.37 27.80 0.79
N PHE A 66 6.08 27.01 -0.24
CA PHE A 66 5.33 25.77 -0.07
C PHE A 66 6.10 24.77 0.81
N SER A 67 7.38 24.52 0.54
CA SER A 67 8.24 23.66 1.36
C SER A 67 8.29 24.11 2.81
N ASP A 68 8.29 25.41 3.09
CA ASP A 68 8.28 25.96 4.45
C ASP A 68 6.94 25.73 5.18
N THR A 69 5.83 25.56 4.45
CA THR A 69 4.54 25.13 5.03
C THR A 69 4.44 23.63 5.28
N LEU A 70 5.29 22.83 4.63
CA LEU A 70 5.41 21.41 4.92
C LEU A 70 6.12 21.29 6.27
N GLY A 71 5.35 21.29 7.34
CA GLY A 71 5.89 21.24 8.70
C GLY A 71 6.91 20.11 8.85
N GLU A 72 7.86 20.31 9.76
CA GLU A 72 8.79 19.27 10.21
C GLU A 72 7.99 18.15 10.87
N THR A 73 7.36 17.30 10.07
CA THR A 73 6.94 16.01 10.59
C THR A 73 8.24 15.32 10.91
N LYS A 74 8.50 15.11 12.20
CA LYS A 74 9.52 14.17 12.67
C LYS A 74 9.55 13.04 11.65
N THR A 75 10.65 12.92 10.93
CA THR A 75 10.89 11.79 10.02
C THR A 75 10.33 10.58 10.72
N LEU A 76 9.39 9.91 10.06
CA LEU A 76 8.74 8.74 10.64
C LEU A 76 9.86 7.88 11.18
N ASP A 77 9.89 7.65 12.49
CA ASP A 77 10.90 6.76 13.07
C ASP A 77 10.42 5.35 12.76
N THR A 78 10.43 5.01 11.47
CA THR A 78 10.01 3.73 10.89
C THR A 78 10.80 2.61 11.53
N ALA A 79 12.08 2.85 11.83
CA ALA A 79 12.93 1.96 12.59
C ALA A 79 12.33 1.67 13.97
N LYS A 80 11.92 2.68 14.75
CA LYS A 80 11.21 2.43 16.03
C LYS A 80 9.85 1.77 15.83
N ALA A 81 9.10 2.16 14.81
CA ALA A 81 7.78 1.61 14.54
C ALA A 81 7.83 0.13 14.13
N LEU A 82 8.92 -0.31 13.48
CA LEU A 82 9.12 -1.69 13.07
C LEU A 82 9.99 -2.50 14.02
N ALA A 83 10.61 -1.89 15.04
CA ALA A 83 11.52 -2.57 15.98
C ALA A 83 10.91 -3.81 16.66
N ASN A 84 9.58 -3.86 16.76
CA ASN A 84 8.83 -4.96 17.37
C ASN A 84 7.88 -5.67 16.38
N LEU A 85 8.04 -5.44 15.08
CA LEU A 85 7.24 -6.12 14.06
C LEU A 85 7.55 -7.63 14.10
N ARG A 86 6.52 -8.46 14.27
CA ARG A 86 6.64 -9.91 14.07
C ARG A 86 6.20 -10.25 12.66
N ILE A 87 6.95 -11.08 11.99
CA ILE A 87 6.69 -11.48 10.60
C ILE A 87 6.65 -13.00 10.55
N SER A 88 5.59 -13.55 9.95
CA SER A 88 5.55 -14.93 9.48
C SER A 88 5.47 -14.98 7.96
N LEU A 89 6.09 -16.01 7.39
CA LEU A 89 6.03 -16.33 5.97
C LEU A 89 5.42 -17.73 5.83
N SER A 90 4.39 -17.85 5.01
CA SER A 90 3.79 -19.11 4.59
C SER A 90 3.90 -19.21 3.08
N GLY A 91 4.63 -20.22 2.59
CA GLY A 91 4.62 -20.60 1.19
C GLY A 91 3.47 -21.56 0.88
N ASP A 92 3.32 -21.89 -0.40
CA ASP A 92 2.30 -22.80 -0.91
C ASP A 92 0.89 -22.44 -0.45
N VAL A 93 0.53 -21.16 -0.59
CA VAL A 93 -0.80 -20.63 -0.24
C VAL A 93 -1.65 -20.51 -1.50
N ALA A 94 -2.95 -20.74 -1.35
CA ALA A 94 -3.98 -20.41 -2.31
C ALA A 94 -4.65 -19.07 -1.93
N ASP A 95 -4.76 -18.16 -2.88
CA ASP A 95 -5.51 -16.93 -2.79
C ASP A 95 -6.72 -16.98 -3.73
N VAL A 96 -7.92 -16.99 -3.15
CA VAL A 96 -9.16 -17.30 -3.85
C VAL A 96 -10.17 -16.18 -3.64
N THR A 97 -10.75 -15.66 -4.72
CA THR A 97 -11.85 -14.70 -4.67
C THR A 97 -13.13 -15.30 -5.20
N VAL A 98 -14.15 -15.34 -4.36
CA VAL A 98 -15.47 -15.91 -4.68
C VAL A 98 -16.51 -14.79 -4.76
N LYS A 99 -17.32 -14.80 -5.82
CA LYS A 99 -18.43 -13.85 -5.97
C LYS A 99 -19.55 -14.20 -5.01
N VAL A 100 -19.99 -13.22 -4.21
CA VAL A 100 -21.08 -13.41 -3.24
C VAL A 100 -21.95 -12.16 -3.25
N ARG A 101 -23.27 -12.33 -3.31
CA ARG A 101 -24.18 -11.18 -3.17
C ARG A 101 -24.13 -10.71 -1.72
N ARG A 102 -24.16 -9.39 -1.48
CA ARG A 102 -24.09 -8.82 -0.12
C ARG A 102 -25.02 -9.50 0.91
N PRO A 103 -26.30 -9.81 0.62
CA PRO A 103 -27.18 -10.48 1.58
C PRO A 103 -26.74 -11.91 1.94
N ASP A 104 -25.99 -12.57 1.07
CA ASP A 104 -25.54 -13.94 1.27
C ASP A 104 -24.20 -14.02 2.01
N ILE A 105 -23.46 -12.92 2.16
CA ILE A 105 -22.13 -12.90 2.81
C ILE A 105 -22.17 -13.53 4.22
N PRO A 106 -23.09 -13.18 5.13
CA PRO A 106 -23.13 -13.78 6.46
C PRO A 106 -23.29 -15.30 6.43
N LYS A 107 -24.12 -15.81 5.50
CA LYS A 107 -24.32 -17.24 5.31
C LYS A 107 -23.02 -17.93 4.84
N ILE A 108 -22.32 -17.34 3.87
CA ILE A 108 -21.06 -17.91 3.38
C ILE A 108 -19.97 -17.87 4.46
N LEU A 109 -19.92 -16.82 5.28
CA LEU A 109 -18.99 -16.76 6.42
C LEU A 109 -19.26 -17.87 7.44
N GLN A 110 -20.53 -18.19 7.69
CA GLN A 110 -20.90 -19.33 8.53
C GLN A 110 -20.44 -20.66 7.90
N GLU A 111 -20.70 -20.87 6.60
CA GLU A 111 -20.27 -22.09 5.90
C GLU A 111 -18.75 -22.28 5.93
N LEU A 112 -17.97 -21.18 5.83
CA LEU A 112 -16.51 -21.19 5.96
C LEU A 112 -16.05 -21.44 7.40
N SER A 113 -16.75 -20.88 8.39
CA SER A 113 -16.45 -21.13 9.81
C SER A 113 -16.65 -22.60 10.19
N GLU A 114 -17.71 -23.23 9.67
CA GLU A 114 -17.99 -24.66 9.92
C GLU A 114 -16.91 -25.55 9.28
N LEU A 115 -16.45 -25.19 8.08
CA LEU A 115 -15.39 -25.91 7.39
C LEU A 115 -14.03 -25.78 8.09
N GLY A 116 -13.81 -24.72 8.87
CA GLY A 116 -12.55 -24.45 9.56
C GLY A 116 -12.03 -25.60 10.44
N ALA A 117 -12.91 -26.49 10.93
CA ALA A 117 -12.51 -27.67 11.71
C ALA A 117 -11.88 -28.80 10.86
N GLU A 118 -12.08 -28.79 9.55
CA GLU A 118 -11.56 -29.79 8.60
C GLU A 118 -10.27 -29.31 7.91
N LEU A 119 -9.93 -28.02 8.03
CA LEU A 119 -8.77 -27.42 7.39
C LEU A 119 -7.52 -27.54 8.28
N SER A 120 -6.35 -27.57 7.65
CA SER A 120 -5.06 -27.62 8.38
C SER A 120 -4.76 -26.33 9.16
N ASP A 121 -5.25 -25.20 8.66
CA ASP A 121 -5.18 -23.89 9.29
C ASP A 121 -6.45 -23.10 8.97
N PHE A 122 -6.85 -22.22 9.87
CA PHE A 122 -8.03 -21.40 9.64
C PHE A 122 -7.72 -20.34 8.57
N PRO A 123 -8.55 -20.23 7.52
CA PRO A 123 -8.26 -19.34 6.41
C PRO A 123 -8.35 -17.87 6.83
N ASN A 124 -7.53 -17.01 6.24
CA ASN A 124 -7.79 -15.58 6.30
C ASN A 124 -8.96 -15.26 5.36
N ILE A 125 -10.07 -14.76 5.92
CA ILE A 125 -11.29 -14.46 5.18
C ILE A 125 -11.53 -12.94 5.20
N PHE A 126 -11.62 -12.33 4.01
CA PHE A 126 -11.84 -10.90 3.83
C PHE A 126 -13.14 -10.67 3.06
N PRO A 127 -14.23 -10.24 3.74
CA PRO A 127 -15.43 -9.76 3.06
C PRO A 127 -15.12 -8.49 2.26
N LEU A 128 -15.42 -8.53 0.96
CA LEU A 128 -15.32 -7.38 0.06
C LEU A 128 -16.73 -6.87 -0.28
N THR A 129 -16.83 -5.94 -1.24
CA THR A 129 -18.11 -5.34 -1.60
C THR A 129 -19.14 -6.35 -2.10
N ASN A 130 -18.78 -7.25 -3.02
CA ASN A 130 -19.68 -8.25 -3.64
C ASN A 130 -18.94 -9.59 -3.85
N SER A 131 -17.99 -9.86 -2.97
CA SER A 131 -17.12 -11.03 -3.01
C SER A 131 -16.54 -11.29 -1.63
N ILE A 132 -15.98 -12.47 -1.46
CA ILE A 132 -15.19 -12.84 -0.30
C ILE A 132 -13.85 -13.33 -0.84
N LYS A 133 -12.76 -12.81 -0.28
CA LYS A 133 -11.42 -13.34 -0.52
C LYS A 133 -11.04 -14.29 0.60
N ILE A 134 -10.41 -15.40 0.25
CA ILE A 134 -10.06 -16.51 1.12
C ILE A 134 -8.61 -16.85 0.83
N ILE A 135 -7.76 -16.76 1.84
CA ILE A 135 -6.34 -17.10 1.74
C ILE A 135 -6.06 -18.26 2.69
N LEU A 136 -5.53 -19.37 2.17
CA LEU A 136 -5.39 -20.63 2.89
C LEU A 136 -4.26 -21.50 2.34
N PRO A 137 -3.78 -22.53 3.06
CA PRO A 137 -2.84 -23.50 2.51
C PRO A 137 -3.36 -24.15 1.22
N SER A 138 -2.51 -24.29 0.19
CA SER A 138 -2.95 -24.76 -1.14
C SER A 138 -3.53 -26.17 -1.12
N HIS A 139 -3.06 -27.05 -0.22
CA HIS A 139 -3.56 -28.41 -0.09
C HIS A 139 -5.00 -28.48 0.45
N ASP A 140 -5.49 -27.41 1.08
CA ASP A 140 -6.86 -27.31 1.59
C ASP A 140 -7.83 -26.68 0.57
N TYR A 141 -7.31 -26.18 -0.56
CA TYR A 141 -8.10 -25.49 -1.58
C TYR A 141 -9.23 -26.35 -2.15
N ASP A 142 -9.00 -27.65 -2.35
CA ASP A 142 -10.02 -28.55 -2.90
C ASP A 142 -11.24 -28.72 -1.99
N LEU A 143 -11.06 -28.64 -0.67
CA LEU A 143 -12.16 -28.64 0.30
C LEU A 143 -13.01 -27.37 0.17
N ILE A 144 -12.37 -26.20 0.11
CA ILE A 144 -13.06 -24.91 -0.11
C ILE A 144 -13.80 -24.92 -1.44
N LYS A 145 -13.14 -25.35 -2.52
CA LYS A 145 -13.73 -25.43 -3.86
C LYS A 145 -14.95 -26.34 -3.88
N THR A 146 -14.92 -27.46 -3.15
CA THR A 146 -16.04 -28.39 -3.05
C THR A 146 -17.21 -27.79 -2.27
N LYS A 147 -16.94 -27.18 -1.10
CA LYS A 147 -17.96 -26.55 -0.25
C LYS A 147 -18.63 -25.37 -0.97
N LEU A 148 -17.83 -24.53 -1.62
CA LEU A 148 -18.28 -23.32 -2.32
C LEU A 148 -18.59 -23.53 -3.81
N ARG A 149 -18.75 -24.78 -4.28
CA ARG A 149 -19.03 -25.11 -5.70
C ARG A 149 -20.26 -24.43 -6.29
N HIS A 150 -21.18 -23.99 -5.43
CA HIS A 150 -22.42 -23.31 -5.81
C HIS A 150 -22.22 -21.81 -6.08
N LEU A 151 -21.02 -21.30 -5.78
CA LEU A 151 -20.61 -19.92 -6.02
C LEU A 151 -19.66 -19.83 -7.20
N ASN A 152 -19.57 -18.64 -7.78
CA ASN A 152 -18.64 -18.37 -8.87
C ASN A 152 -17.28 -17.93 -8.32
N ILE A 153 -16.25 -18.75 -8.51
CA ILE A 153 -14.85 -18.35 -8.27
C ILE A 153 -14.45 -17.38 -9.38
N ILE A 154 -14.15 -16.13 -9.02
CA ILE A 154 -13.77 -15.08 -9.98
C ILE A 154 -12.27 -15.12 -10.24
N ASP A 155 -11.49 -15.40 -9.21
CA ASP A 155 -10.04 -15.46 -9.27
C ASP A 155 -9.52 -16.53 -8.30
N ALA A 156 -8.46 -17.23 -8.69
CA ALA A 156 -7.79 -18.22 -7.87
C ALA A 156 -6.33 -18.33 -8.30
N GLN A 157 -5.43 -18.00 -7.38
CA GLN A 157 -3.99 -18.15 -7.55
C GLN A 157 -3.50 -19.17 -6.53
N ASN A 158 -2.87 -20.23 -7.02
CA ASN A 158 -2.24 -21.24 -6.18
C ASN A 158 -0.74 -21.03 -6.18
N ARG A 159 -0.07 -21.52 -5.12
CA ARG A 159 1.38 -21.42 -4.98
C ARG A 159 1.83 -19.96 -4.98
N VAL A 160 1.20 -19.17 -4.11
CA VAL A 160 1.64 -17.83 -3.73
C VAL A 160 2.21 -17.86 -2.32
N ALA A 161 3.02 -16.85 -1.98
CA ALA A 161 3.54 -16.68 -0.63
C ALA A 161 2.73 -15.63 0.13
N LYS A 162 2.37 -15.94 1.38
CA LYS A 162 1.70 -15.03 2.31
C LYS A 162 2.69 -14.57 3.38
N LEU A 163 2.82 -13.26 3.55
CA LEU A 163 3.44 -12.65 4.71
C LEU A 163 2.34 -12.18 5.68
N SER A 164 2.47 -12.51 6.95
CA SER A 164 1.64 -11.94 8.01
C SER A 164 2.51 -11.12 8.95
N LEU A 165 2.17 -9.84 9.06
CA LEU A 165 2.91 -8.82 9.78
C LEU A 165 2.05 -8.39 10.97
N PHE A 166 2.58 -8.59 12.17
CA PHE A 166 1.94 -8.22 13.42
C PHE A 166 2.66 -7.00 14.01
N LEU A 167 2.00 -5.85 13.92
CA LEU A 167 2.48 -4.57 14.42
C LEU A 167 1.90 -4.31 15.82
N PRO A 168 2.72 -3.84 16.78
CA PRO A 168 2.17 -3.36 18.04
C PRO A 168 1.30 -2.10 17.82
N MET A 169 0.35 -1.88 18.73
CA MET A 169 -0.72 -0.88 18.58
C MET A 169 -0.21 0.56 18.45
N ASP A 170 0.90 0.86 19.11
CA ASP A 170 1.60 2.15 19.04
C ASP A 170 2.22 2.40 17.67
N ALA A 171 2.75 1.35 17.04
CA ALA A 171 3.24 1.42 15.67
C ALA A 171 2.09 1.75 14.71
N TRP A 172 0.96 1.02 14.72
CA TRP A 172 -0.12 1.25 13.75
C TRP A 172 -0.62 2.71 13.67
N ASN A 173 -0.65 3.42 14.80
CA ASN A 173 -1.10 4.82 14.86
C ASN A 173 -0.08 5.82 14.27
N THR A 174 1.08 5.36 13.85
CA THR A 174 2.14 6.14 13.23
C THR A 174 1.84 6.35 11.73
N PRO A 175 1.50 7.57 11.29
CA PRO A 175 1.05 7.79 9.91
C PRO A 175 2.15 7.50 8.89
N GLY A 176 1.92 6.56 7.97
CA GLY A 176 2.86 6.23 6.90
C GLY A 176 3.51 4.86 6.97
N ILE A 177 3.25 4.06 8.02
CA ILE A 177 3.77 2.68 8.10
C ILE A 177 3.38 1.83 6.88
N ALA A 178 2.11 1.85 6.47
CA ALA A 178 1.67 1.09 5.30
C ALA A 178 2.39 1.53 4.02
N SER A 179 2.65 2.84 3.88
CA SER A 179 3.43 3.38 2.75
C SER A 179 4.88 2.92 2.82
N TYR A 180 5.47 2.87 4.01
CA TYR A 180 6.85 2.43 4.20
C TYR A 180 7.02 0.94 3.90
N ILE A 181 6.14 0.08 4.42
CA ILE A 181 6.16 -1.36 4.16
C ILE A 181 6.04 -1.64 2.66
N THR A 182 5.07 -1.01 1.98
CA THR A 182 4.87 -1.24 0.55
C THR A 182 6.00 -0.67 -0.31
N GLU A 183 6.58 0.47 0.08
CA GLU A 183 7.74 1.06 -0.58
C GLU A 183 9.00 0.20 -0.43
N LEU A 184 9.22 -0.38 0.75
CA LEU A 184 10.35 -1.25 1.02
C LEU A 184 10.30 -2.50 0.13
N LEU A 185 9.11 -3.11 -0.02
CA LEU A 185 8.91 -4.23 -0.95
C LEU A 185 9.15 -3.82 -2.40
N TYR A 186 8.57 -2.70 -2.84
CA TYR A 186 8.74 -2.17 -4.19
C TYR A 186 10.21 -1.94 -4.57
N ARG A 187 11.00 -1.29 -3.69
CA ARG A 187 12.42 -1.00 -3.94
C ARG A 187 13.29 -2.25 -4.06
N ASN A 188 12.84 -3.35 -3.47
CA ASN A 188 13.52 -4.65 -3.53
C ASN A 188 12.95 -5.56 -4.63
N GLY A 189 12.15 -5.01 -5.55
CA GLY A 189 11.63 -5.75 -6.71
C GLY A 189 10.54 -6.76 -6.37
N VAL A 190 9.95 -6.70 -5.17
CA VAL A 190 8.87 -7.59 -4.76
C VAL A 190 7.54 -7.00 -5.22
N ASN A 191 6.86 -7.72 -6.11
CA ASN A 191 5.52 -7.36 -6.54
C ASN A 191 4.46 -7.85 -5.54
N ILE A 192 3.57 -6.96 -5.12
CA ILE A 192 2.44 -7.30 -4.23
C ILE A 192 1.26 -7.73 -5.11
N ILE A 193 0.75 -8.94 -4.88
CA ILE A 193 -0.46 -9.48 -5.52
C ILE A 193 -1.69 -8.94 -4.78
N ASP A 194 -1.70 -9.10 -3.46
CA ASP A 194 -2.77 -8.63 -2.59
C ASP A 194 -2.22 -8.08 -1.27
N ALA A 195 -2.93 -7.14 -0.67
CA ALA A 195 -2.59 -6.60 0.64
C ALA A 195 -3.85 -6.23 1.44
N PHE A 196 -3.93 -6.75 2.67
CA PHE A 196 -4.95 -6.43 3.66
C PHE A 196 -4.28 -5.73 4.83
N LEU A 197 -4.69 -4.49 5.08
CA LEU A 197 -4.10 -3.62 6.08
C LEU A 197 -5.09 -3.44 7.23
N GLY A 198 -4.98 -4.28 8.26
CA GLY A 198 -5.78 -4.23 9.49
C GLY A 198 -5.01 -3.59 10.65
N HIS A 199 -5.74 -3.15 11.67
CA HIS A 199 -5.17 -2.49 12.85
C HIS A 199 -4.26 -3.44 13.65
N GLY A 200 -2.96 -3.45 13.32
CA GLY A 200 -1.98 -4.35 13.92
C GLY A 200 -1.78 -5.66 13.17
N ASP A 201 -2.67 -6.01 12.23
CA ASP A 201 -2.61 -7.24 11.43
C ASP A 201 -2.57 -6.90 9.94
N ILE A 202 -1.40 -7.06 9.33
CA ILE A 202 -1.22 -6.87 7.89
C ILE A 202 -0.99 -8.24 7.24
N VAL A 203 -1.72 -8.53 6.16
CA VAL A 203 -1.50 -9.70 5.31
C VAL A 203 -1.08 -9.21 3.93
N ILE A 204 0.06 -9.69 3.44
CA ILE A 204 0.58 -9.38 2.11
C ILE A 204 0.76 -10.68 1.35
N VAL A 205 0.26 -10.75 0.12
CA VAL A 205 0.44 -11.87 -0.79
C VAL A 205 1.37 -11.44 -1.91
N VAL A 206 2.37 -12.27 -2.20
CA VAL A 206 3.36 -12.07 -3.24
C VAL A 206 3.55 -13.37 -4.02
N ASN A 207 4.25 -13.34 -5.16
CA ASN A 207 4.57 -14.59 -5.86
C ASN A 207 5.43 -15.49 -4.94
N GLU A 208 5.27 -16.80 -5.05
CA GLU A 208 6.07 -17.77 -4.25
C GLU A 208 7.58 -17.47 -4.28
N PRO A 209 8.21 -17.22 -5.46
CA PRO A 209 9.64 -16.95 -5.50
C PRO A 209 10.04 -15.66 -4.78
N ASP A 210 9.13 -14.68 -4.68
CA ASP A 210 9.41 -13.38 -4.06
C ASP A 210 9.23 -13.41 -2.53
N GLY A 211 8.60 -14.45 -1.99
CA GLY A 211 8.24 -14.56 -0.56
C GLY A 211 9.43 -14.45 0.39
N HIS A 212 10.55 -15.12 0.07
CA HIS A 212 11.76 -15.08 0.89
C HIS A 212 12.43 -13.70 0.85
N VAL A 213 12.49 -13.06 -0.33
CA VAL A 213 13.02 -11.71 -0.50
C VAL A 213 12.20 -10.72 0.32
N ALA A 214 10.87 -10.79 0.22
CA ALA A 214 9.95 -9.96 0.98
C ALA A 214 10.16 -10.10 2.50
N TYR A 215 10.28 -11.33 2.97
CA TYR A 215 10.50 -11.64 4.38
C TYR A 215 11.83 -11.07 4.89
N ASP A 216 12.92 -11.31 4.17
CA ASP A 216 14.26 -10.88 4.56
C ASP A 216 14.38 -9.35 4.59
N VAL A 217 13.81 -8.69 3.59
CA VAL A 217 13.78 -7.23 3.48
C VAL A 217 13.05 -6.62 4.69
N LEU A 218 11.86 -7.10 5.01
CA LEU A 218 11.11 -6.59 6.16
C LEU A 218 11.78 -6.93 7.49
N ARG A 219 12.37 -8.13 7.62
CA ARG A 219 13.06 -8.58 8.83
C ARG A 219 14.31 -7.76 9.15
N ARG A 220 15.02 -7.27 8.13
CA ARG A 220 16.19 -6.38 8.31
C ARG A 220 15.82 -5.07 9.00
N GLU A 221 14.63 -4.53 8.76
CA GLU A 221 14.18 -3.31 9.42
C GLU A 221 13.76 -3.53 10.89
N VAL A 222 13.41 -4.76 11.27
CA VAL A 222 13.08 -5.11 12.68
C VAL A 222 14.32 -5.17 13.57
N ARG A 223 15.47 -5.54 13.00
CA ARG A 223 16.76 -5.58 13.71
C ARG A 223 17.61 -4.43 13.21
N PRO A 224 17.64 -3.27 13.88
CA PRO A 224 18.66 -2.27 13.54
C PRO A 224 20.02 -2.96 13.64
N SER A 225 20.79 -2.91 12.54
CA SER A 225 22.16 -3.38 12.57
C SER A 225 22.91 -2.62 13.68
N PRO A 226 23.78 -3.30 14.46
CA PRO A 226 24.52 -2.67 15.55
C PRO A 226 25.43 -1.53 15.07
#